data_AF-A0A803QAQ8-F1
#
_entry.id   AF-A0A803QAQ8-F1
#
_cell.length_a   1.000
_cell.length_b   1.000
_cell.length_c   1.000
_cell.angle_alpha   90.00
_cell.angle_beta   90.00
_cell.angle_gamma   90.00
#
_symmetry.space_group_name_H-M   'P 1'
#
loop_
_entity.id
_entity.type
_entity.pdbx_description
1 polymer ?
#
loop_
_entity_poly.entity_id
_entity_poly.type
_entity_poly.pdbx_seq_one_letter_code
_entity_poly.pdbx_strand_id
1 'polypeptide(L)'
;MLVMKSARYAECPSCQFRRKAKDILGREISYTVTAEDIKRELGISQISEEKVELSKIKKKCEKCGNDEASYYTRQMRSADEGQTTFYTCTKCLHQFQDN
;
A
#
# COMPACT_ATOMS: atom_id res chain seq x y z
N MET A 1 -22.30 -3.00 14.66
CA MET A 1 -23.68 -3.22 14.15
C MET A 1 -24.41 -4.15 15.12
N LEU A 2 -25.69 -3.89 15.44
CA LEU A 2 -26.50 -4.82 16.25
C LEU A 2 -26.88 -6.03 15.41
N VAL A 3 -26.78 -7.24 15.96
CA VAL A 3 -27.08 -8.48 15.25
C VAL A 3 -28.42 -9.03 15.74
N MET A 4 -29.31 -9.40 14.82
CA MET A 4 -30.61 -10.00 15.15
C MET A 4 -30.44 -11.45 15.61
N LYS A 5 -30.23 -11.67 16.91
CA LYS A 5 -30.16 -13.02 17.51
C LYS A 5 -31.54 -13.67 17.67
N SER A 6 -32.61 -12.88 17.70
CA SER A 6 -33.99 -13.36 17.85
C SER A 6 -34.98 -12.39 17.20
N ALA A 7 -36.17 -12.86 16.81
CA ALA A 7 -37.26 -12.04 16.30
C ALA A 7 -37.74 -10.95 17.30
N ARG A 8 -37.34 -11.04 18.57
CA ARG A 8 -37.73 -10.10 19.63
C ARG A 8 -36.65 -9.05 19.96
N TYR A 9 -35.37 -9.34 19.72
CA TYR A 9 -34.28 -8.43 20.09
C TYR A 9 -33.03 -8.60 19.21
N ALA A 10 -32.30 -7.49 19.05
CA ALA A 10 -30.95 -7.47 18.49
C ALA A 10 -29.92 -7.24 19.61
N GLU A 11 -28.74 -7.82 19.47
CA GLU A 11 -27.67 -7.78 20.47
C GLU A 11 -26.37 -7.26 19.86
N CYS A 12 -25.64 -6.42 20.60
CA CYS A 12 -24.29 -6.00 20.23
C CYS A 12 -23.30 -7.14 20.49
N PRO A 13 -22.55 -7.63 19.49
CA PRO A 13 -21.61 -8.73 19.70
C PRO A 13 -20.41 -8.34 20.58
N SER A 14 -20.11 -7.05 20.72
CA SER A 14 -18.96 -6.58 21.51
C SER A 14 -19.30 -6.35 22.99
N CYS A 15 -20.46 -5.76 23.31
CA CYS A 15 -20.82 -5.39 24.68
C CYS A 15 -22.11 -6.07 25.20
N GLN A 16 -22.70 -6.99 24.45
CA GLN A 16 -23.92 -7.74 24.78
C GLN A 16 -25.16 -6.88 25.04
N PHE A 17 -25.12 -5.59 24.72
CA PHE A 17 -26.25 -4.68 24.84
C PHE A 17 -27.42 -5.11 23.94
N ARG A 18 -28.64 -5.16 24.50
CA ARG A 18 -29.85 -5.65 23.82
C ARG A 18 -30.83 -4.52 23.49
N ARG A 19 -31.39 -4.55 22.28
CA ARG A 19 -32.45 -3.64 21.82
C ARG A 19 -33.62 -4.44 21.27
N LYS A 20 -34.85 -3.96 21.46
CA LYS A 20 -36.04 -4.65 20.93
C LYS A 20 -36.05 -4.54 19.41
N ALA A 21 -36.45 -5.62 18.73
CA ALA A 21 -36.52 -5.66 17.27
C ALA A 21 -37.46 -4.60 16.70
N LYS A 22 -38.58 -4.34 17.39
CA LYS A 22 -39.58 -3.32 17.04
C LYS A 22 -39.00 -1.90 16.94
N ASP A 23 -37.96 -1.59 17.71
CA ASP A 23 -37.35 -0.26 17.73
C ASP A 23 -36.38 -0.04 16.55
N ILE A 24 -36.01 -1.10 15.85
CA ILE A 24 -35.05 -1.10 14.74
C ILE A 24 -35.76 -1.33 13.40
N LEU A 25 -36.87 -2.09 13.41
CA LEU A 25 -37.72 -2.35 12.25
C LEU A 25 -38.26 -1.03 11.66
N GLY A 26 -38.00 -0.81 10.37
CA GLY A 26 -38.47 0.36 9.63
C GLY A 26 -37.52 1.56 9.61
N ARG A 27 -36.32 1.45 10.20
CA ARG A 27 -35.27 2.45 10.02
C ARG A 27 -34.47 2.15 8.76
N GLU A 28 -34.57 3.03 7.77
CA GLU A 28 -33.68 3.02 6.62
C GLU A 28 -32.35 3.65 6.99
N ILE A 29 -31.25 3.00 6.62
CA ILE A 29 -29.89 3.52 6.81
C ILE A 29 -29.38 3.89 5.43
N SER A 30 -29.26 5.19 5.16
CA SER A 30 -28.58 5.70 3.97
C SER A 30 -27.18 6.17 4.33
N TYR A 31 -26.21 5.84 3.48
CA TYR A 31 -24.86 6.35 3.54
C TYR A 31 -24.42 6.68 2.12
N THR A 32 -23.62 7.73 1.97
CA THR A 32 -23.02 8.10 0.70
C THR A 32 -21.70 7.35 0.56
N VAL A 33 -21.53 6.65 -0.55
CA VAL A 33 -20.27 5.99 -0.91
C VAL A 33 -19.59 6.83 -1.97
N THR A 34 -18.34 7.24 -1.75
CA THR A 34 -17.57 7.95 -2.78
C THR A 34 -16.90 6.98 -3.75
N ALA A 35 -16.41 7.49 -4.88
CA ALA A 35 -15.66 6.66 -5.82
C ALA A 35 -14.36 6.11 -5.20
N GLU A 36 -13.75 6.83 -4.25
CA GLU A 36 -12.56 6.40 -3.52
C GLU A 36 -12.87 5.23 -2.59
N ASP A 37 -14.02 5.24 -1.91
CA ASP A 37 -14.45 4.15 -1.03
C ASP A 37 -14.63 2.85 -1.84
N ILE A 38 -15.27 2.92 -3.01
CA ILE A 38 -15.45 1.79 -3.93
C ILE A 38 -14.10 1.24 -4.40
N LYS A 39 -13.17 2.11 -4.79
CA LYS A 39 -11.82 1.70 -5.22
C LYS A 39 -11.08 0.97 -4.10
N ARG A 40 -11.19 1.44 -2.86
CA ARG A 40 -10.57 0.81 -1.70
C ARG A 40 -11.16 -0.57 -1.42
N GLU A 41 -12.49 -0.71 -1.44
CA GLU A 41 -13.13 -2.02 -1.21
C GLU A 41 -12.82 -3.03 -2.31
N LEU A 42 -12.72 -2.60 -3.57
CA LEU A 42 -12.33 -3.45 -4.70
C LEU A 42 -10.84 -3.77 -4.75
N GLY A 43 -10.03 -3.27 -3.79
CA GLY A 43 -8.58 -3.46 -3.80
C GLY A 43 -7.90 -2.79 -5.00
N ILE A 44 -8.56 -1.84 -5.65
CA ILE A 44 -7.99 -1.03 -6.73
C ILE A 44 -7.14 0.05 -6.06
N SER A 45 -5.96 -0.35 -5.59
CA SER A 45 -4.90 0.60 -5.34
C SER A 45 -4.55 1.22 -6.68
N GLN A 46 -4.79 2.53 -6.83
CA GLN A 46 -3.96 3.27 -7.77
C GLN A 46 -2.54 3.00 -7.29
N ILE A 47 -1.79 2.20 -8.04
CA ILE A 47 -0.34 2.24 -7.97
C ILE A 47 -0.02 3.64 -8.49
N SER A 48 -0.20 4.66 -7.64
CA SER A 48 0.67 5.82 -7.72
C SER A 48 2.05 5.19 -7.81
N GLU A 49 2.82 5.57 -8.81
CA GLU A 49 4.23 5.25 -8.87
C GLU A 49 4.83 5.74 -7.56
N GLU A 50 4.76 4.92 -6.52
CA GLU A 50 5.49 5.07 -5.28
C GLU A 50 6.90 4.88 -5.77
N LYS A 51 7.47 6.02 -6.15
CA LYS A 51 8.82 6.18 -6.61
C LYS A 51 9.64 5.69 -5.44
N VAL A 52 9.95 4.39 -5.47
CA VAL A 52 10.67 3.70 -4.41
C VAL A 52 11.85 4.60 -4.09
N GLU A 53 11.84 5.22 -2.91
CA GLU A 53 12.86 6.17 -2.51
C GLU A 53 14.12 5.38 -2.22
N LEU A 54 14.79 5.01 -3.31
CA LEU A 54 16.05 4.31 -3.32
C LEU A 54 17.10 5.26 -2.74
N SER A 55 17.79 4.80 -1.70
CA SER A 55 18.88 5.51 -1.04
C SER A 55 19.82 6.14 -2.07
N LYS A 56 20.14 7.43 -1.86
CA LYS A 56 21.01 8.21 -2.74
C LYS A 56 22.46 8.09 -2.30
N ILE A 57 23.37 7.97 -3.26
CA ILE A 57 24.82 7.91 -3.05
C ILE A 57 25.54 8.84 -4.02
N LYS A 58 26.72 9.31 -3.61
CA LYS A 58 27.60 10.11 -4.46
C LYS A 58 28.33 9.21 -5.47
N LYS A 59 27.77 9.05 -6.67
CA LYS A 59 28.37 8.29 -7.77
C LYS A 59 28.18 9.07 -9.07
N LYS A 60 29.30 9.35 -9.75
CA LYS A 60 29.31 10.09 -11.01
C LYS A 60 28.69 9.28 -12.13
N CYS A 61 27.69 9.84 -12.80
CA CYS A 61 27.07 9.26 -13.98
C CYS A 61 27.93 9.48 -15.22
N GLU A 62 28.30 8.39 -15.89
CA GLU A 62 29.11 8.43 -17.12
C GLU A 62 28.43 9.18 -18.28
N LYS A 63 27.09 9.20 -18.30
CA LYS A 63 26.32 9.79 -19.39
C LYS A 63 26.11 11.30 -19.25
N CYS A 64 25.90 11.80 -18.03
CA CYS A 64 25.51 13.21 -17.80
C CYS A 64 26.40 13.97 -16.82
N GLY A 65 27.38 13.29 -16.20
CA GLY A 65 28.29 13.88 -15.23
C GLY A 65 27.67 14.23 -13.87
N ASN A 66 26.41 13.85 -13.61
CA ASN A 66 25.77 14.07 -12.31
C ASN A 66 26.43 13.22 -11.21
N ASP A 67 26.66 13.78 -10.03
CA ASP A 67 27.32 13.08 -8.93
C ASP A 67 26.35 12.34 -7.99
N GLU A 68 25.04 12.38 -8.24
CA GLU A 68 24.04 11.67 -7.43
C GLU A 68 23.34 10.55 -8.20
N ALA A 69 23.35 9.35 -7.61
CA ALA A 69 22.61 8.18 -8.08
C ALA A 69 21.84 7.52 -6.93
N SER A 70 20.67 6.99 -7.23
CA SER A 70 19.96 6.07 -6.34
C SER A 70 20.50 4.66 -6.54
N TYR A 71 20.65 3.87 -5.48
CA TYR A 71 21.15 2.49 -5.61
C TYR A 71 20.27 1.46 -4.91
N TYR A 72 20.30 0.23 -5.40
CA TYR A 72 19.81 -0.95 -4.71
C TYR A 72 20.77 -2.11 -4.96
N THR A 73 20.81 -3.05 -4.03
CA THR A 73 21.69 -4.21 -4.12
C THR A 73 20.84 -5.45 -4.30
N ARG A 74 21.25 -6.37 -5.18
CA ARG A 74 20.53 -7.63 -5.43
C ARG A 74 21.52 -8.77 -5.70
N GLN A 75 21.34 -9.87 -4.98
CA GLN A 75 22.07 -11.12 -5.23
C GLN A 75 21.55 -11.73 -6.55
N MET A 76 22.45 -11.84 -7.54
CA MET A 76 22.11 -12.37 -8.88
C MET A 76 22.58 -13.81 -9.08
N ARG A 77 23.52 -14.28 -8.25
CA ARG A 77 24.22 -15.56 -8.40
C ARG A 77 24.24 -16.34 -7.08
N SER A 78 24.94 -17.48 -7.06
CA SER A 78 25.11 -18.31 -5.87
C SER A 78 25.65 -17.51 -4.68
N ALA A 79 25.40 -17.99 -3.47
CA ALA A 79 25.81 -17.32 -2.22
C ALA A 79 27.34 -17.09 -2.09
N ASP A 80 28.14 -17.79 -2.89
CA ASP A 80 29.60 -17.62 -2.93
C ASP A 80 30.04 -16.36 -3.70
N GLU A 81 29.15 -15.71 -4.45
CA GLU A 81 29.42 -14.46 -5.15
C GLU A 81 28.85 -13.26 -4.37
N GLY A 82 29.60 -12.14 -4.38
CA GLY A 82 29.20 -10.89 -3.75
C GLY A 82 27.88 -10.34 -4.31
N GLN A 83 27.29 -9.39 -3.59
CA GLN A 83 26.05 -8.77 -4.01
C GLN A 83 26.28 -7.73 -5.11
N THR A 84 25.58 -7.86 -6.24
CA THR A 84 25.63 -6.86 -7.31
C THR A 84 24.86 -5.60 -6.91
N THR A 85 25.49 -4.43 -7.07
CA THR A 85 24.89 -3.12 -6.81
C THR A 85 24.42 -2.47 -8.10
N PHE A 86 23.15 -2.09 -8.17
CA PHE A 86 22.54 -1.37 -9.28
C PHE A 86 22.39 0.10 -8.92
N TYR A 87 22.80 0.98 -9.82
CA TYR A 87 22.71 2.43 -9.68
C TYR A 87 21.78 3.00 -10.76
N THR A 88 20.98 3.99 -10.40
CA THR A 88 20.13 4.77 -11.30
C THR A 88 20.43 6.25 -11.11
N CYS A 89 20.88 6.93 -12.16
CA CYS A 89 21.17 8.36 -12.09
C CYS A 89 19.89 9.16 -11.76
N THR A 90 19.95 10.03 -10.76
CA THR A 90 18.80 10.86 -10.34
C THR A 90 18.40 11.91 -11.38
N LYS A 91 19.30 12.28 -12.29
CA LYS A 91 19.09 13.32 -13.30
C LYS A 91 18.66 12.78 -14.67
N CYS A 92 19.37 11.77 -15.20
CA CYS A 92 19.13 11.25 -16.55
C CYS A 92 18.51 9.84 -16.57
N LEU A 93 18.24 9.24 -15.40
CA LEU A 93 17.66 7.91 -15.24
C LEU A 93 18.47 6.77 -15.90
N HIS A 94 19.74 7.02 -16.23
CA HIS A 94 20.63 5.98 -16.74
C HIS A 94 20.93 4.96 -15.64
N GLN A 95 20.78 3.67 -15.98
CA GLN A 95 21.03 2.55 -15.07
C GLN A 95 22.36 1.87 -15.42
N PHE A 96 23.15 1.57 -14.39
CA PHE A 96 24.42 0.87 -14.50
C PHE A 96 24.65 -0.01 -13.26
N GLN A 97 25.50 -1.03 -13.37
CA GLN A 97 25.74 -2.01 -12.30
C GLN A 97 27.22 -2.14 -11.97
N ASP A 98 27.51 -2.54 -10.74
CA ASP A 98 28.84 -2.80 -10.19
C ASP A 98 28.75 -4.11 -9.39
N ASN A 99 29.70 -5.02 -9.57
CA ASN A 99 29.72 -6.34 -8.92
C ASN A 99 30.88 -6.47 -7.94
#